data_AF-A0A4R1XQE4-F1
#
_entry.id   AF-A0A4R1XQE4-F1
#
_cell.length_a   1.000
_cell.length_b   1.000
_cell.length_c   1.000
_cell.angle_alpha   90.00
_cell.angle_beta   90.00
_cell.angle_gamma   90.00
#
_symmetry.space_group_name_H-M   'P 1'
#
loop_
_entity.id
_entity.type
_entity.pdbx_description
1 polymer ?
#
loop_
_entity_poly.entity_id
_entity_poly.type
_entity_poly.pdbx_seq_one_letter_code
_entity_poly.pdbx_strand_id
1 'polypeptide(L)' 'MPSIYQLKPAFQNALRPVVKVLYRRGVNANQVTLLAMLISVILAVFFIFLFFNPPNLMADLAVSAMDALSYGL' A
#
# COMPACT_ATOMS: atom_id res chain seq x y z
N MET A 1 -11.16 24.31 -17.95
CA MET A 1 -10.30 24.56 -16.77
C MET A 1 -10.52 23.39 -15.82
N PRO A 2 -9.54 22.49 -15.61
CA PRO A 2 -9.70 21.41 -14.65
C PRO A 2 -9.77 22.03 -13.25
N SER A 3 -10.97 22.09 -12.69
CA SER A 3 -11.21 22.59 -11.35
C SER A 3 -11.16 21.41 -10.37
N ILE A 4 -10.69 21.64 -9.14
CA ILE A 4 -10.72 20.63 -8.04
C ILE A 4 -12.11 19.97 -7.91
N TYR A 5 -13.19 20.68 -8.25
CA TYR A 5 -14.55 20.16 -8.25
C TYR A 5 -14.81 19.02 -9.26
N GLN A 6 -13.94 18.86 -10.27
CA GLN A 6 -14.02 17.77 -11.25
C GLN A 6 -13.26 16.52 -10.81
N LEU A 7 -12.32 16.65 -9.87
CA LEU A 7 -11.54 15.50 -9.38
C LEU A 7 -12.44 14.52 -8.61
N LYS A 8 -13.33 15.05 -7.76
CA LYS A 8 -14.29 14.26 -7.00
C LYS A 8 -15.21 13.40 -7.90
N PRO A 9 -15.93 13.95 -8.89
CA PRO A 9 -16.77 13.14 -9.78
C PRO A 9 -15.96 12.23 -10.71
N ALA A 10 -14.78 12.63 -11.18
CA ALA A 10 -13.93 11.77 -12.02
C ALA A 10 -13.47 10.52 -11.26
N PHE A 11 -12.99 10.70 -10.02
CA PHE A 11 -12.56 9.60 -9.15
C PHE A 11 -13.74 8.69 -8.78
N GLN A 12 -14.90 9.27 -8.47
CA GLN A 12 -16.11 8.48 -8.22
C GLN A 12 -16.58 7.72 -9.46
N ASN A 13 -16.49 8.30 -10.66
CA ASN A 13 -16.86 7.61 -11.89
C ASN A 13 -15.94 6.42 -12.18
N ALA A 14 -14.66 6.50 -11.83
CA ALA A 14 -13.73 5.37 -11.92
C ALA A 14 -14.05 4.24 -10.93
N LEU A 15 -14.43 4.57 -9.69
CA LEU A 15 -14.72 3.58 -8.64
C LEU A 15 -16.11 2.94 -8.75
N ARG A 16 -17.11 3.69 -9.23
CA ARG A 16 -18.51 3.26 -9.35
C ARG A 16 -18.71 1.88 -9.99
N PRO A 17 -18.12 1.55 -11.16
CA PRO A 17 -18.32 0.23 -11.76
C PRO A 17 -17.77 -0.90 -10.87
N VAL A 18 -16.60 -0.72 -10.28
CA VAL A 18 -15.96 -1.73 -9.42
C VAL A 18 -16.77 -1.97 -8.16
N VAL A 19 -17.20 -0.89 -7.48
CA VAL A 19 -18.03 -0.98 -6.27
C VAL A 19 -19.37 -1.63 -6.57
N LYS A 20 -20.00 -1.31 -7.71
CA LYS A 20 -21.26 -1.95 -8.14
C LYS A 20 -21.09 -3.46 -8.35
N VAL A 21 -20.00 -3.90 -8.97
CA VAL A 21 -19.74 -5.33 -9.19
C VAL A 21 -19.52 -6.06 -7.86
N LEU A 22 -18.74 -5.48 -6.94
CA LEU A 22 -18.53 -6.02 -5.60
C LEU A 22 -19.84 -6.12 -4.82
N TYR A 23 -20.63 -5.04 -4.81
CA TYR A 23 -21.91 -4.99 -4.12
C TYR A 23 -22.92 -6.01 -4.68
N ARG A 24 -22.98 -6.18 -6.00
CA ARG A 24 -23.83 -7.21 -6.65
C ARG A 24 -23.45 -8.64 -6.28
N ARG A 25 -22.19 -8.88 -5.89
CA ARG A 25 -21.71 -10.17 -5.36
C ARG A 25 -21.95 -10.32 -3.86
N GLY A 26 -22.66 -9.38 -3.22
CA GLY A 26 -22.91 -9.37 -1.78
C GLY A 26 -21.71 -8.91 -0.94
N VAL A 27 -20.64 -8.40 -1.57
CA VAL A 27 -19.48 -7.88 -0.85
C VAL A 27 -19.77 -6.47 -0.36
N ASN A 28 -19.70 -6.26 0.96
CA ASN A 28 -19.90 -4.94 1.56
C ASN A 28 -18.58 -4.15 1.71
N ALA A 29 -18.69 -2.85 1.95
CA ALA A 29 -17.51 -1.97 2.08
C ALA A 29 -16.58 -2.40 3.24
N ASN A 30 -17.15 -2.82 4.37
CA ASN A 30 -16.36 -3.24 5.54
C ASN A 30 -15.50 -4.47 5.24
N GLN A 31 -16.01 -5.42 4.46
CA GLN A 31 -15.26 -6.61 4.03
C GLN A 31 -14.06 -6.21 3.16
N VAL A 32 -14.24 -5.23 2.26
CA VAL A 32 -13.13 -4.71 1.44
C VAL A 32 -12.07 -4.05 2.33
N THR A 33 -12.49 -3.25 3.32
CA THR A 33 -11.57 -2.60 4.26
C THR A 33 -10.81 -3.62 5.10
N LEU A 34 -11.49 -4.62 5.66
CA LEU A 34 -10.86 -5.67 6.46
C LEU A 34 -9.91 -6.53 5.61
N LEU A 35 -10.29 -6.85 4.37
CA LEU A 35 -9.42 -7.58 3.45
C LEU A 35 -8.16 -6.77 3.10
N ALA A 36 -8.31 -5.48 2.80
CA ALA A 36 -7.17 -4.60 2.53
C ALA A 36 -6.24 -4.47 3.74
N MET A 37 -6.81 -4.36 4.95
CA MET A 37 -6.05 -4.34 6.19
C MET A 37 -5.29 -5.65 6.41
N LEU A 38 -5.96 -6.79 6.22
CA LEU A 38 -5.34 -8.11 6.35
C LEU A 38 -4.18 -8.29 5.35
N ILE A 39 -4.40 -7.92 4.09
CA ILE A 39 -3.37 -7.97 3.04
C ILE A 39 -2.19 -7.07 3.42
N SER A 40 -2.46 -5.86 3.93
CA SER A 40 -1.41 -4.94 4.36
C SER A 40 -0.55 -5.52 5.49
N VAL A 41 -1.18 -6.17 6.48
CA VAL A 41 -0.46 -6.84 7.58
C VAL A 41 0.34 -8.03 7.07
N ILE A 42 -0.25 -8.87 6.21
CA ILE A 42 0.45 -10.02 5.61
C ILE A 42 1.66 -9.56 4.81
N LEU A 43 1.52 -8.51 4.01
CA LEU A 43 2.63 -7.93 3.25
C LEU A 43 3.72 -7.40 4.19
N ALA A 44 3.36 -6.67 5.24
CA ALA A 44 4.31 -6.18 6.22
C ALA A 44 5.09 -7.33 6.89
N VAL A 45 4.39 -8.37 7.33
CA VAL A 45 5.00 -9.58 7.90
C VAL A 45 5.90 -10.28 6.88
N PHE A 46 5.45 -10.43 5.64
CA PHE A 46 6.22 -11.01 4.55
C PHE A 46 7.52 -10.23 4.30
N PHE A 47 7.44 -8.90 4.26
CA PHE A 47 8.61 -8.03 4.12
C PHE A 47 9.55 -8.16 5.32
N ILE A 48 9.03 -8.23 6.54
CA ILE A 48 9.85 -8.50 7.73
C ILE A 48 10.57 -9.84 7.58
N PHE A 49 9.88 -10.93 7.21
CA PHE A 49 10.55 -12.22 7.04
C PHE A 49 11.60 -12.24 5.92
N LEU A 50 11.38 -11.49 4.83
CA LEU A 50 12.28 -11.47 3.69
C LEU A 50 13.52 -10.58 3.93
N PHE A 51 13.33 -9.42 4.56
CA PHE A 51 14.37 -8.41 4.74
C PHE A 51 15.00 -8.43 6.14
N PHE A 52 14.25 -8.77 7.19
CA PHE A 52 14.78 -8.94 8.54
C PHE A 52 15.21 -10.39 8.79
N ASN A 53 16.21 -10.85 8.05
CA ASN A 53 16.93 -12.06 8.37
C ASN A 53 18.15 -11.69 9.25
N PRO A 54 18.27 -12.18 10.49
CA PRO A 54 19.29 -11.72 11.44
C PRO A 54 20.78 -11.88 11.06
N PRO A 55 21.23 -12.74 10.11
CA PRO A 55 22.65 -12.77 9.73
C PRO A 55 23.11 -11.56 8.91
N ASN A 56 22.21 -10.77 8.32
CA ASN A 56 22.54 -9.62 7.45
C ASN A 56 22.16 -8.26 8.04
N LEU A 57 21.68 -8.20 9.29
CA LEU A 57 21.36 -6.94 9.97
C LEU A 57 22.52 -5.93 9.95
N MET A 58 23.76 -6.39 10.12
CA MET A 58 24.95 -5.53 10.03
C MET A 58 25.24 -5.07 8.58
N ALA A 59 24.94 -5.91 7.59
CA ALA A 59 25.13 -5.60 6.18
C ALA A 59 24.07 -4.62 5.67
N ASP A 60 22.80 -4.80 6.06
CA ASP A 60 21.70 -3.90 5.71
C ASP A 60 21.85 -2.53 6.39
N LEU A 61 22.31 -2.50 7.64
CA LEU A 61 22.68 -1.25 8.32
C LEU A 61 23.88 -0.56 7.67
N ALA A 62 24.89 -1.32 7.23
CA ALA A 62 26.04 -0.78 6.53
C ALA A 62 25.65 -0.19 5.17
N VAL A 63 24.82 -0.89 4.39
CA VAL A 63 24.30 -0.40 3.10
C VAL A 63 23.44 0.85 3.29
N SER A 64 22.53 0.84 4.27
CA SER A 64 21.69 2.02 4.55
C SER A 64 22.51 3.21 5.06
N ALA A 65 23.60 2.99 5.80
CA ALA A 65 24.53 4.03 6.22
C ALA A 65 25.37 4.56 5.04
N MET A 66 25.80 3.70 4.12
CA MET A 66 26.49 4.10 2.88
C MET A 66 25.59 4.92 1.97
N ASP A 67 24.31 4.54 1.80
CA ASP A 67 23.34 5.33 1.06
C ASP A 67 23.11 6.69 1.71
N ALA A 68 22.94 6.75 3.04
CA ALA A 68 22.77 8.00 3.77
C ALA A 68 23.97 8.96 3.59
N LEU A 69 25.20 8.45 3.59
CA LEU A 69 26.41 9.23 3.29
C LEU A 69 26.47 9.69 1.82
N SER A 70 25.94 8.88 0.89
CA SER A 70 25.86 9.24 -0.54
C SER A 70 24.81 10.31 -0.85
N TYR A 71 23.77 10.46 -0.01
CA TYR A 71 22.76 11.51 -0.14
C TYR A 71 23.17 12.86 0.51
N GLY A 72 24.33 12.94 1.14
CA GLY A 72 24.96 14.20 1.58
C GLY A 72 24.18 14.98 2.65
N LEU A 73 23.85 14.33 3.76
CA LEU A 73 23.53 15.00 5.03
C LEU A 73 24.82 15.29 5.82
#